data_AF-A0AAD8G4A0-F1
#
_entry.id   AF-A0AAD8G4A0-F1
#
_cell.length_a   1.000
_cell.length_b   1.000
_cell.length_c   1.000
_cell.angle_alpha   90.00
_cell.angle_beta   90.00
_cell.angle_gamma   90.00
#
_symmetry.space_group_name_H-M   'P 1'
#
loop_
_entity.id
_entity.type
_entity.pdbx_description
1 polymer ?
#
loop_
_entity_poly.entity_id
_entity_poly.type
_entity_poly.pdbx_seq_one_letter_code
_entity_poly.pdbx_strand_id
1 'polypeptide(L)'
;MDVKALAVITLLMVTMCIHVSHAKPFSLGQRCWCRSPEKSVHKNNVKNLKFMNTPNCPLQIIATMRNDKQVCLDPETKWLQQYLKNAINKIKKSRGI
;
A
#
# COMPACT_ATOMS: atom_id res chain seq x y z
N MET A 1 11.93 -21.17 46.58
CA MET A 1 12.23 -20.79 45.19
C MET A 1 13.36 -19.79 45.24
N ASP A 2 14.54 -20.19 44.81
CA ASP A 2 15.74 -19.36 44.87
C ASP A 2 15.49 -18.01 44.18
N VAL A 3 15.77 -16.91 44.90
CA VAL A 3 15.65 -15.55 44.37
C VAL A 3 16.39 -15.35 43.05
N LYS A 4 17.45 -16.14 42.83
CA LYS A 4 18.19 -16.21 41.56
C LYS A 4 17.35 -16.82 40.44
N ALA A 5 16.64 -17.92 40.73
CA ALA A 5 15.74 -18.54 39.77
C ALA A 5 14.57 -17.62 39.43
N LEU A 6 14.01 -16.92 40.42
CA LEU A 6 12.95 -15.95 40.20
C LEU A 6 13.40 -14.81 39.29
N ALA A 7 14.60 -14.25 39.53
CA ALA A 7 15.16 -13.18 38.71
C ALA A 7 15.40 -13.60 37.25
N VAL A 8 15.88 -14.84 37.04
CA VAL A 8 16.12 -15.38 35.68
C VAL A 8 14.80 -15.56 34.93
N ILE A 9 13.74 -16.04 35.60
CA ILE A 9 12.42 -16.21 35.00
C ILE A 9 11.83 -14.85 34.60
N THR A 10 11.94 -13.83 35.45
CA THR A 10 11.44 -12.48 35.12
C THR A 10 12.18 -11.89 33.93
N LEU A 11 13.50 -12.08 33.85
CA LEU A 11 14.31 -11.58 32.73
C LEU A 11 13.90 -12.27 31.41
N LEU A 12 13.70 -13.59 31.43
CA LEU A 12 13.27 -14.36 30.26
C LEU A 12 11.90 -13.90 29.73
N MET A 13 10.95 -13.66 30.65
CA MET A 13 9.60 -13.20 30.31
C MET A 13 9.63 -11.82 29.65
N VAL A 14 10.45 -10.89 30.15
CA VAL A 14 10.60 -9.55 29.56
C VAL A 14 11.21 -9.62 28.15
N THR A 15 12.24 -10.46 27.93
CA THR A 15 12.86 -10.61 26.60
C THR A 15 11.88 -11.18 25.57
N MET A 16 11.02 -12.12 25.97
CA MET A 16 10.00 -12.70 25.08
C MET A 16 8.88 -11.70 24.76
N CYS A 17 8.45 -10.89 25.73
CA CYS A 17 7.45 -9.84 25.50
C CYS A 17 7.90 -8.78 24.48
N ILE A 18 9.20 -8.43 24.46
CA ILE A 18 9.75 -7.47 23.49
C ILE A 18 9.75 -8.06 22.07
N HIS A 19 10.07 -9.34 21.90
CA HIS A 19 10.05 -10.01 20.59
C HIS A 19 8.62 -10.21 20.07
N VAL A 20 7.66 -10.53 20.94
CA VAL A 20 6.25 -10.69 20.57
C VAL A 20 5.62 -9.34 20.16
N SER A 21 6.06 -8.23 20.76
CA SER A 21 5.54 -6.89 20.41
C SER A 21 6.00 -6.40 19.03
N HIS A 22 7.07 -6.96 18.47
CA HIS A 22 7.51 -6.71 17.10
C HIS A 22 7.15 -7.85 16.13
N ALA A 23 6.36 -8.83 16.57
CA ALA A 23 5.71 -9.76 15.68
C ALA A 23 4.28 -9.26 15.44
N LYS A 24 4.13 -8.37 14.46
CA LYS A 24 2.82 -8.12 13.82
C LYS A 24 2.17 -9.49 13.58
N PRO A 25 0.95 -9.77 14.07
CA PRO A 25 0.36 -11.09 13.90
C PRO A 25 0.35 -11.45 12.42
N PHE A 26 1.22 -12.39 12.07
CA PHE A 26 1.34 -12.97 10.75
C PHE A 26 0.22 -14.01 10.62
N SER A 27 -1.03 -13.54 10.52
CA SER A 27 -2.13 -14.39 10.10
C SER A 27 -3.38 -13.57 9.75
N LEU A 28 -3.95 -13.85 8.57
CA LEU A 28 -5.30 -13.49 8.10
C LEU A 28 -5.57 -12.20 7.30
N GLY A 29 -4.60 -11.57 6.62
CA GLY A 29 -4.98 -10.50 5.67
C GLY A 29 -3.91 -9.81 4.84
N GLN A 30 -3.02 -10.54 4.16
CA GLN A 30 -2.21 -9.94 3.07
C GLN A 30 -3.05 -9.73 1.79
N ARG A 31 -4.22 -9.11 1.92
CA ARG A 31 -5.10 -8.80 0.78
C ARG A 31 -4.88 -7.35 0.40
N CYS A 32 -4.02 -7.14 -0.59
CA CYS A 32 -3.97 -5.90 -1.34
C CYS A 32 -5.37 -5.52 -1.84
N TRP A 33 -5.71 -4.22 -1.86
CA TRP A 33 -7.05 -3.75 -2.30
C TRP A 33 -7.37 -4.24 -3.71
N CYS A 34 -6.33 -4.23 -4.56
CA CYS A 34 -6.38 -4.77 -5.89
C CYS A 34 -5.87 -6.20 -5.91
N ARG A 35 -6.76 -7.15 -6.25
CA ARG A 35 -6.38 -8.55 -6.50
C ARG A 35 -5.89 -8.78 -7.93
N SER A 36 -6.48 -8.10 -8.91
CA SER A 36 -6.10 -8.18 -10.32
C SER A 36 -6.34 -6.82 -10.98
N PRO A 37 -5.29 -6.14 -11.48
CA PRO A 37 -5.44 -4.88 -12.18
C PRO A 37 -6.01 -5.10 -13.59
N GLU A 38 -6.91 -4.22 -14.01
CA GLU A 38 -7.49 -4.25 -15.35
C GLU A 38 -6.61 -3.42 -16.30
N LYS A 39 -6.09 -4.07 -17.34
CA LYS A 39 -5.26 -3.44 -18.38
C LYS A 39 -6.10 -2.70 -19.44
N SER A 40 -7.38 -3.04 -19.57
CA SER A 40 -8.28 -2.55 -20.61
C SER A 40 -9.22 -1.44 -20.11
N VAL A 41 -8.67 -0.43 -19.44
CA VAL A 41 -9.44 0.74 -19.03
C VAL A 41 -9.15 1.89 -20.00
N HIS A 42 -10.19 2.41 -20.64
CA HIS A 42 -10.08 3.56 -21.51
C HIS A 42 -10.18 4.88 -20.73
N LYS A 43 -9.27 5.83 -21.00
CA LYS A 43 -9.21 7.13 -20.31
C LYS A 43 -10.54 7.88 -20.26
N ASN A 44 -11.34 7.82 -21.35
CA ASN A 44 -12.61 8.53 -21.43
C ASN A 44 -13.63 8.08 -20.37
N ASN A 45 -13.53 6.84 -19.89
CA ASN A 45 -14.48 6.32 -18.90
C ASN A 45 -14.05 6.62 -17.45
N VAL A 46 -12.84 7.15 -17.24
CA VAL A 46 -12.32 7.45 -15.89
C VAL A 46 -12.78 8.84 -15.45
N LYS A 47 -13.45 8.90 -14.29
CA LYS A 47 -13.90 10.12 -13.61
C LYS A 47 -12.86 10.61 -12.62
N ASN A 48 -12.29 9.72 -11.81
CA ASN A 48 -11.28 10.08 -10.81
C ASN A 48 -10.24 8.97 -10.62
N LEU A 49 -9.05 9.33 -10.15
CA LEU A 49 -7.97 8.40 -9.80
C LEU A 49 -7.62 8.52 -8.32
N LYS A 50 -7.50 7.38 -7.63
CA LYS A 50 -7.06 7.28 -6.24
C LYS A 50 -5.79 6.45 -6.17
N PHE A 51 -4.74 7.03 -5.62
CA PHE A 51 -3.46 6.36 -5.37
C PHE A 51 -3.45 5.83 -3.94
N MET A 52 -3.17 4.55 -3.78
CA MET A 52 -3.12 3.89 -2.49
C MET A 52 -1.73 3.29 -2.29
N ASN A 53 -1.07 3.73 -1.22
CA ASN A 53 0.25 3.25 -0.82
C ASN A 53 0.12 2.53 0.52
N THR A 54 -0.18 1.23 0.47
CA THR A 54 -0.26 0.39 1.66
C THR A 54 1.09 -0.30 1.89
N PRO A 55 1.63 -0.29 3.12
CA PRO A 55 2.85 -1.05 3.43
C PRO A 55 2.63 -2.53 3.09
N ASN A 56 3.63 -3.16 2.49
CA ASN A 56 3.60 -4.56 2.01
C ASN A 56 2.76 -4.84 0.76
N CYS A 57 2.29 -3.82 0.03
CA CYS A 57 1.73 -3.98 -1.30
C CYS A 57 2.40 -3.02 -2.29
N PRO A 58 2.45 -3.37 -3.59
CA PRO A 58 2.86 -2.42 -4.62
C PRO A 58 1.87 -1.26 -4.69
N LEU A 59 2.32 -0.14 -5.28
CA LEU A 59 1.48 1.03 -5.53
C LEU A 59 0.19 0.61 -6.24
N GLN A 60 -0.94 0.89 -5.61
CA GLN A 60 -2.26 0.58 -6.16
C GLN A 60 -2.93 1.84 -6.67
N ILE A 61 -3.55 1.71 -7.84
CA ILE A 61 -4.22 2.81 -8.51
C ILE A 61 -5.66 2.36 -8.76
N ILE A 62 -6.61 3.07 -8.17
CA ILE A 62 -8.04 2.77 -8.31
C ILE A 62 -8.66 3.89 -9.13
N ALA A 63 -9.24 3.53 -10.27
CA ALA A 63 -10.05 4.42 -11.07
C ALA A 63 -11.51 4.33 -10.63
N THR A 64 -12.11 5.48 -10.37
CA THR A 64 -13.58 5.60 -10.36
C THR A 64 -14.02 5.90 -11.78
N MET A 65 -14.83 5.02 -12.35
CA MET A 65 -15.42 5.19 -13.68
C MET A 65 -16.58 6.20 -13.64
N ARG A 66 -17.02 6.67 -14.81
CA ARG A 66 -18.22 7.53 -14.94
C ARG A 66 -19.49 6.87 -14.44
N ASN A 67 -19.55 5.54 -14.52
CA ASN A 67 -20.68 4.75 -14.02
C ASN A 67 -20.55 4.45 -12.51
N ASP A 68 -19.73 5.25 -11.80
CA ASP A 68 -19.38 5.14 -10.37
C ASP A 68 -18.79 3.79 -9.92
N LYS A 69 -18.49 2.89 -10.87
CA LYS A 69 -17.77 1.64 -10.62
C LYS A 69 -16.29 1.94 -10.32
N GLN A 70 -15.75 1.24 -9.32
CA GLN A 70 -14.33 1.31 -8.98
C GLN A 70 -13.58 0.13 -9.59
N VAL A 71 -12.50 0.41 -10.32
CA VAL A 71 -11.67 -0.59 -10.99
C VAL A 71 -10.21 -0.32 -10.66
N CYS A 72 -9.44 -1.38 -10.42
CA CYS A 72 -8.01 -1.29 -10.25
C CYS A 72 -7.31 -1.15 -11.60
N LEU A 73 -6.42 -0.17 -11.71
CA LEU A 73 -5.62 0.07 -12.91
C LEU A 73 -4.24 -0.55 -12.79
N ASP A 74 -3.74 -1.03 -13.93
CA ASP A 74 -2.35 -1.42 -14.07
C ASP A 74 -1.45 -0.19 -14.30
N PRO A 75 -0.36 0.02 -13.53
CA PRO A 75 0.57 1.12 -13.72
C PRO A 75 1.29 1.11 -15.10
N GLU A 76 1.31 -0.02 -15.80
CA GLU A 76 1.89 -0.18 -17.14
C GLU A 76 0.98 0.34 -18.26
N THR A 77 -0.22 0.82 -17.92
CA THR A 77 -1.19 1.32 -18.90
C THR A 77 -0.68 2.59 -19.59
N LYS A 78 -0.52 2.56 -20.92
CA LYS A 78 0.08 3.65 -21.73
C LYS A 78 -0.51 5.04 -21.45
N TRP A 79 -1.83 5.17 -21.43
CA TRP A 79 -2.48 6.47 -21.21
C TRP A 79 -2.26 6.99 -19.79
N LEU A 80 -2.15 6.09 -18.80
CA LEU A 80 -1.91 6.44 -17.40
C LEU A 80 -0.47 6.94 -17.22
N GLN A 81 0.50 6.29 -17.85
CA GLN A 81 1.90 6.76 -17.85
C GLN A 81 2.01 8.17 -18.44
N GLN A 82 1.32 8.43 -19.55
CA GLN A 82 1.31 9.76 -20.17
C GLN A 82 0.62 10.79 -19.29
N TYR A 83 -0.47 10.42 -18.62
CA TYR A 83 -1.15 11.29 -17.65
C TYR A 83 -0.23 11.67 -16.49
N LEU A 84 0.45 10.68 -15.88
CA LEU A 84 1.40 10.91 -14.78
C LEU A 84 2.58 11.77 -15.22
N LYS A 85 3.17 11.51 -16.39
CA LYS A 85 4.26 12.32 -16.95
C LYS A 85 3.85 13.78 -17.13
N ASN A 86 2.66 14.02 -17.68
CA ASN A 86 2.13 15.37 -17.86
C ASN A 86 1.88 16.07 -16.52
N ALA A 87 1.34 15.36 -15.53
CA ALA A 87 1.13 15.90 -14.18
C ALA A 87 2.45 16.30 -13.51
N ILE A 88 3.47 15.44 -13.58
CA ILE A 88 4.80 15.72 -13.03
C ILE A 88 5.44 16.92 -13.76
N ASN A 89 5.37 16.97 -15.09
CA ASN A 89 5.91 18.10 -15.87
C ASN A 89 5.22 19.42 -15.51
N LYS A 90 3.90 19.41 -15.28
CA LYS A 90 3.17 20.59 -14.82
C LYS A 90 3.64 21.05 -13.44
N ILE A 91 3.89 20.12 -12.52
CA ILE A 91 4.42 20.42 -11.18
C ILE A 91 5.83 21.00 -11.28
N LYS A 92 6.72 20.42 -12.09
CA LYS A 92 8.08 20.94 -12.30
C LYS A 92 8.05 22.38 -12.84
N LYS A 93 7.28 22.61 -13.92
CA LYS A 93 7.07 23.95 -14.49
C LYS A 93 6.52 24.93 -13.46
N SER A 94 5.56 24.51 -12.62
CA SER A 94 4.99 25.39 -11.58
C SER A 94 5.96 25.73 -10.45
N ARG A 95 6.93 24.84 -10.18
CA ARG A 95 7.99 25.05 -9.18
C ARG A 95 9.21 25.77 -9.75
N GLY A 96 9.19 26.15 -11.04
CA GLY A 96 10.34 26.78 -11.71
C GLY A 96 11.54 25.85 -11.90
N ILE A 97 11.31 24.53 -11.88
CA ILE A 97 12.32 23.48 -12.15
C ILE A 97 12.22 23.04 -13.61
#